data_AF-A0A840ZU80-F1
#
_entry.id   AF-A0A840ZU80-F1
#
_cell.length_a   1.000
_cell.length_b   1.000
_cell.length_c   1.000
_cell.angle_alpha   90.00
_cell.angle_beta   90.00
_cell.angle_gamma   90.00
#
_symmetry.space_group_name_H-M   'P 1'
#
loop_
_entity.id
_entity.type
_entity.pdbx_description
1 polymer ?
#
loop_
_entity_poly.entity_id
_entity_poly.type
_entity_poly.pdbx_seq_one_letter_code
_entity_poly.pdbx_strand_id
1 'polypeptide(L)'
;MQATMPPPKSRLASRESGGVGAAMVGVEDFIKKQWPSLKARVADLENKKRLLEDELQQIEKELGTARQEFAAIDSAARTLQTNLTLGFDLVSPANTTFEKEYKFGDVSIKQAIRLALDHFAEGLSSRDLYMAINRRYFESKLKRESFSPQLSRLMQDREVEQADKGWVLTPVGKKTMRWHTVLPYRNEPDTNEPPSA
;
A
#
# COMPACT_ATOMS: atom_id res chain seq x y z
N MET A 1 -17.69 49.42 56.75
CA MET A 1 -17.12 50.75 56.45
C MET A 1 -15.70 50.54 55.99
N GLN A 2 -15.38 51.03 54.80
CA GLN A 2 -14.05 50.94 54.17
C GLN A 2 -13.05 51.85 54.89
N ALA A 3 -11.79 51.42 54.98
CA ALA A 3 -10.66 52.31 55.23
C ALA A 3 -9.50 51.91 54.29
N THR A 4 -9.30 52.78 53.32
CA THR A 4 -8.26 52.83 52.30
C THR A 4 -6.89 53.07 52.94
N MET A 5 -5.86 52.29 52.59
CA MET A 5 -4.46 52.63 52.84
C MET A 5 -3.74 52.94 51.51
N PRO A 6 -2.94 54.01 51.43
CA PRO A 6 -2.18 54.36 50.22
C PRO A 6 -0.82 53.63 50.16
N PRO A 7 -0.22 53.40 48.97
CA PRO A 7 1.17 52.96 48.84
C PRO A 7 2.11 54.19 48.95
N PRO A 8 3.36 54.08 49.44
CA PRO A 8 4.53 53.90 48.55
C PRO A 8 5.77 53.29 49.31
N LYS A 9 6.99 53.05 48.81
CA LYS A 9 7.83 53.54 47.71
C LYS A 9 8.77 52.41 47.25
N SER A 10 8.91 52.27 45.94
CA SER A 10 9.99 51.54 45.29
C SER A 10 11.35 52.10 45.70
N ARG A 11 12.19 51.30 46.36
CA ARG A 11 13.63 51.54 46.41
C ARG A 11 14.26 50.87 45.19
N LEU A 12 14.37 51.62 44.11
CA LEU A 12 15.38 51.39 43.08
C LEU A 12 16.74 51.64 43.74
N ALA A 13 17.39 50.55 44.17
CA ALA A 13 18.83 50.56 44.40
C ALA A 13 19.46 49.87 43.19
N SER A 14 20.00 50.70 42.30
CA SER A 14 20.92 50.29 41.25
C SER A 14 22.02 49.43 41.86
N ARG A 15 22.14 48.20 41.36
CA ARG A 15 23.33 47.37 41.54
C ARG A 15 23.80 46.99 40.14
N GLU A 16 24.45 47.94 39.49
CA GLU A 16 25.15 47.73 38.23
C GLU A 16 26.44 46.95 38.45
N SER A 17 26.84 46.20 37.41
CA SER A 17 28.20 45.70 37.12
C SER A 17 28.67 44.35 37.72
N GLY A 18 27.81 43.34 37.81
CA GLY A 18 28.25 41.94 38.06
C GLY A 18 27.61 40.84 37.21
N GLY A 19 26.62 41.17 36.38
CA GLY A 19 25.70 40.17 35.81
C GLY A 19 26.16 39.43 34.55
N VAL A 20 27.11 39.97 33.79
CA VAL A 20 27.46 39.40 32.46
C VAL A 20 28.44 38.22 32.60
N GLY A 21 29.39 38.31 33.54
CA GLY A 21 30.36 37.23 33.80
C GLY A 21 29.72 35.97 34.41
N ALA A 22 28.80 36.13 35.36
CA ALA A 22 28.11 35.00 35.99
C ALA A 22 27.14 34.29 35.04
N ALA A 23 26.48 35.03 34.15
CA ALA A 23 25.59 34.46 33.13
C ALA A 23 26.36 33.67 32.05
N MET A 24 27.53 34.16 31.60
CA MET A 24 28.37 33.41 30.65
C MET A 24 29.00 32.15 31.26
N VAL A 25 29.43 32.19 32.53
CA VAL A 25 29.96 31.01 33.24
C VAL A 25 28.88 29.93 33.38
N GLY A 26 27.62 30.31 33.67
CA GLY A 26 26.51 29.37 33.73
C GLY A 26 26.17 28.72 32.38
N VAL A 27 26.38 29.43 31.27
CA VAL A 27 26.19 28.90 29.91
C VAL A 27 27.33 27.96 29.52
N GLU A 28 28.58 28.31 29.82
CA GLU A 28 29.73 27.43 29.56
C GLU A 28 29.65 26.11 30.32
N ASP A 29 29.24 26.14 31.60
CA ASP A 29 29.08 24.93 32.40
C ASP A 29 27.88 24.09 31.94
N PHE A 30 26.80 24.73 31.50
CA PHE A 30 25.67 24.05 30.88
C PHE A 30 26.08 23.36 29.56
N ILE A 31 26.85 24.06 28.71
CA ILE A 31 27.38 23.49 27.46
C ILE A 31 28.30 22.32 27.77
N LYS A 32 29.28 22.46 28.67
CA LYS A 32 30.19 21.34 29.04
C LYS A 32 29.44 20.12 29.55
N LYS A 33 28.33 20.31 30.27
CA LYS A 33 27.51 19.22 30.80
C LYS A 33 26.63 18.55 29.73
N GLN A 34 26.08 19.32 28.79
CA GLN A 34 25.20 18.80 27.73
C GLN A 34 25.96 18.37 26.46
N TRP A 35 27.20 18.80 26.29
CA TRP A 35 28.00 18.53 25.09
C TRP A 35 28.26 17.03 24.85
N PRO A 36 28.61 16.22 25.87
CA PRO A 36 28.82 14.78 25.67
C PRO A 36 27.53 14.06 25.24
N SER A 37 26.37 14.45 25.79
CA SER A 37 25.09 13.81 25.47
C SER A 37 24.62 14.19 24.06
N LEU A 38 24.77 15.46 23.67
CA LEU A 38 24.51 15.92 22.30
C LEU A 38 25.45 15.25 21.30
N LYS A 39 26.75 15.17 21.60
CA LYS A 39 27.75 14.49 20.74
C LYS A 39 27.42 13.01 20.57
N ALA A 40 27.05 12.31 21.64
CA ALA A 40 26.64 10.91 21.57
C ALA A 40 25.37 10.72 20.71
N ARG A 41 24.40 11.64 20.84
CA ARG A 41 23.16 11.60 20.07
C ARG A 41 23.39 11.88 18.58
N VAL A 42 24.29 12.79 18.24
CA VAL A 42 24.70 13.03 16.84
C VAL A 42 25.35 11.78 16.26
N ALA A 43 26.29 11.16 16.98
CA ALA A 43 26.95 9.93 16.53
C ALA A 43 25.96 8.75 16.36
N ASP A 44 24.97 8.62 17.25
CA ASP A 44 23.89 7.62 17.12
C ASP A 44 23.04 7.87 15.87
N LEU A 45 22.68 9.13 15.60
CA LEU A 45 21.93 9.51 14.40
C LEU A 45 22.74 9.30 13.11
N GLU A 46 24.04 9.57 13.12
CA GLU A 46 24.94 9.30 12.00
C GLU A 46 25.06 7.80 11.71
N ASN A 47 25.16 6.97 12.76
CA ASN A 47 25.17 5.52 12.61
C ASN A 47 23.84 4.99 12.05
N LYS A 48 22.70 5.50 12.53
CA LYS A 48 21.37 5.15 12.00
C LYS A 48 21.21 5.55 10.55
N LYS A 49 21.69 6.74 10.18
CA LYS A 49 21.69 7.21 8.79
C LYS A 49 22.45 6.22 7.91
N ARG A 50 23.65 5.83 8.32
CA ARG A 50 24.49 4.90 7.57
C ARG A 50 23.83 3.52 7.40
N LEU A 51 23.22 2.98 8.46
CA LEU A 51 22.49 1.72 8.39
C LEU A 51 21.32 1.78 7.40
N LEU A 52 20.55 2.87 7.42
CA LEU A 52 19.44 3.06 6.48
C LEU A 52 19.93 3.23 5.03
N GLU A 53 21.08 3.87 4.81
CA GLU A 53 21.70 3.97 3.48
C GLU A 53 22.13 2.60 2.96
N ASP A 54 22.72 1.76 3.81
CA ASP A 54 23.11 0.39 3.46
C ASP A 54 21.88 -0.49 3.16
N GLU A 55 20.82 -0.38 3.96
CA GLU A 55 19.54 -1.07 3.73
C GLU A 55 18.89 -0.63 2.41
N LEU A 56 18.92 0.67 2.10
CA LEU A 56 18.36 1.21 0.86
C LEU A 56 19.11 0.66 -0.36
N GLN A 57 20.45 0.63 -0.33
CA GLN A 57 21.25 0.04 -1.40
C GLN A 57 20.93 -1.44 -1.63
N GLN A 58 20.73 -2.19 -0.54
CA GLN A 58 20.36 -3.60 -0.62
C GLN A 58 18.98 -3.77 -1.29
N ILE A 59 17.98 -2.97 -0.89
CA ILE A 59 16.65 -3.00 -1.50
C ILE A 59 16.70 -2.61 -2.98
N GLU A 60 17.48 -1.61 -3.35
CA GLU A 60 17.65 -1.21 -4.76
C GLU A 60 18.24 -2.34 -5.61
N LYS A 61 19.19 -3.10 -5.05
CA LYS A 61 19.78 -4.27 -5.71
C LYS A 61 18.77 -5.40 -5.87
N GLU A 62 17.98 -5.68 -4.84
CA GLU A 62 16.90 -6.68 -4.89
C GLU A 62 15.85 -6.30 -5.92
N LEU A 63 15.45 -5.03 -5.96
CA LEU A 63 14.52 -4.50 -6.96
C LEU A 63 15.08 -4.62 -8.38
N GLY A 64 16.37 -4.31 -8.56
CA GLY A 64 17.08 -4.52 -9.82
C GLY A 64 17.04 -5.97 -10.28
N THR A 65 17.27 -6.91 -9.36
CA THR A 65 17.24 -8.35 -9.62
C THR A 65 15.82 -8.81 -9.98
N ALA A 66 14.82 -8.42 -9.18
CA ALA A 66 13.42 -8.74 -9.43
C ALA A 66 12.91 -8.19 -10.77
N ARG A 67 13.36 -7.00 -11.19
CA ARG A 67 13.05 -6.45 -12.52
C ARG A 67 13.66 -7.29 -13.65
N GLN A 68 14.88 -7.78 -13.48
CA GLN A 68 15.52 -8.65 -14.47
C GLN A 68 14.81 -10.00 -14.56
N GLU A 69 14.46 -10.60 -13.41
CA GLU A 69 13.68 -11.84 -13.35
C GLU A 69 12.32 -11.67 -14.01
N PHE A 70 11.62 -10.56 -13.71
CA PHE A 70 10.35 -10.24 -14.34
C PHE A 70 10.49 -10.07 -15.86
N ALA A 71 11.50 -9.34 -16.34
CA ALA A 71 11.75 -9.18 -17.77
C ALA A 71 12.07 -10.52 -18.45
N ALA A 72 12.80 -11.42 -17.79
CA ALA A 72 13.07 -12.76 -18.29
C ALA A 72 11.77 -13.58 -18.40
N ILE A 73 10.91 -13.55 -17.37
CA ILE A 73 9.62 -14.23 -17.37
C ILE A 73 8.69 -13.66 -18.44
N ASP A 74 8.61 -12.33 -18.59
CA ASP A 74 7.80 -11.68 -19.63
C ASP A 74 8.31 -12.06 -21.03
N SER A 75 9.62 -12.11 -21.25
CA SER A 75 10.20 -12.57 -22.51
C SER A 75 9.89 -14.06 -22.80
N ALA A 76 9.91 -14.91 -21.77
CA ALA A 76 9.55 -16.32 -21.88
C ALA A 76 8.04 -16.49 -22.16
N ALA A 77 7.19 -15.68 -21.52
CA ALA A 77 5.75 -15.67 -21.76
C ALA A 77 5.44 -15.24 -23.19
N ARG A 78 6.11 -14.19 -23.70
CA ARG A 78 5.96 -13.73 -25.08
C ARG A 78 6.44 -14.77 -26.10
N THR A 79 7.56 -15.45 -25.84
CA THR A 79 8.05 -16.51 -26.75
C THR A 79 7.13 -17.74 -26.76
N LEU A 80 6.57 -18.13 -25.61
CA LEU A 80 5.51 -19.14 -25.53
C LEU A 80 4.25 -18.69 -26.28
N GLN A 81 3.85 -17.43 -26.15
CA GLN A 81 2.71 -16.88 -26.88
C GLN A 81 2.93 -16.88 -28.40
N THR A 82 4.15 -16.57 -28.87
CA THR A 82 4.51 -16.64 -30.30
C THR A 82 4.59 -18.08 -30.82
N ASN A 83 5.02 -19.04 -30.00
CA ASN A 83 5.08 -20.45 -30.40
C ASN A 83 3.69 -21.12 -30.37
N LEU A 84 2.78 -20.70 -29.50
CA LEU A 84 1.37 -21.13 -29.53
C LEU A 84 0.60 -20.54 -30.73
N THR A 85 0.98 -19.37 -31.24
CA THR A 85 0.29 -18.75 -32.39
C THR A 85 0.58 -19.45 -33.72
N LEU A 86 1.65 -20.24 -33.82
CA LEU A 86 1.98 -21.01 -35.03
C LEU A 86 1.34 -22.41 -35.07
N GLY A 87 0.63 -22.84 -34.02
CA GLY A 87 0.15 -24.22 -33.89
C GLY A 87 -1.30 -24.41 -33.44
N PHE A 88 -2.10 -23.35 -33.24
CA PHE A 88 -3.43 -23.50 -32.65
C PHE A 88 -4.49 -22.63 -33.36
N ASP A 89 -5.02 -23.17 -34.46
CA ASP A 89 -6.26 -22.73 -35.11
C ASP A 89 -7.49 -23.24 -34.33
N LEU A 90 -7.57 -22.86 -33.06
CA LEU A 90 -8.65 -23.25 -32.16
C LEU A 90 -9.10 -22.01 -31.37
N VAL A 91 -10.00 -21.26 -32.02
CA VAL A 91 -11.07 -20.45 -31.41
C VAL A 91 -10.66 -19.74 -30.11
N SER A 92 -9.70 -18.83 -30.19
CA SER A 92 -9.56 -17.77 -29.19
C SER A 92 -10.08 -16.50 -29.84
N PRO A 93 -11.17 -15.87 -29.36
CA PRO A 93 -11.61 -14.63 -29.95
C PRO A 93 -10.47 -13.63 -29.80
N ALA A 94 -10.03 -13.17 -30.96
CA ALA A 94 -8.97 -12.23 -31.17
C ALA A 94 -8.99 -11.08 -30.16
N ASN A 95 -7.78 -10.69 -29.75
CA ASN A 95 -7.38 -9.31 -29.50
C ASN A 95 -8.43 -8.28 -29.90
N THR A 96 -9.29 -7.97 -28.96
CA THR A 96 -10.11 -6.77 -29.00
C THR A 96 -9.57 -5.87 -27.92
N THR A 97 -8.82 -4.88 -28.36
CA THR A 97 -8.52 -3.64 -27.66
C THR A 97 -9.85 -3.06 -27.17
N PHE A 98 -10.24 -3.38 -25.94
CA PHE A 98 -11.49 -2.92 -25.35
C PHE A 98 -11.20 -1.90 -24.26
N GLU A 99 -11.04 -0.65 -24.69
CA GLU A 99 -11.19 0.55 -23.86
C GLU A 99 -12.67 0.74 -23.48
N LYS A 100 -13.23 -0.17 -22.70
CA LYS A 100 -14.52 0.08 -22.04
C LYS A 100 -14.26 0.33 -20.57
N GLU A 101 -14.28 1.61 -20.20
CA GLU A 101 -14.38 2.09 -18.83
C GLU A 101 -15.60 1.45 -18.16
N TYR A 102 -15.38 0.44 -17.31
CA TYR A 102 -16.42 -0.10 -16.45
C TYR A 102 -16.68 0.87 -15.31
N LYS A 103 -17.94 1.21 -15.07
CA LYS A 103 -18.34 2.08 -13.97
C LYS A 103 -18.64 1.23 -12.73
N PHE A 104 -18.45 1.83 -11.56
CA PHE A 104 -18.92 1.29 -10.29
C PHE A 104 -20.38 0.84 -10.40
N GLY A 105 -20.65 -0.45 -10.18
CA GLY A 105 -22.00 -1.04 -10.22
C GLY A 105 -22.30 -1.94 -11.43
N ASP A 106 -21.42 -1.98 -12.44
CA ASP A 106 -21.59 -2.86 -13.61
C ASP A 106 -21.37 -4.35 -13.27
N VAL A 107 -20.68 -4.63 -12.16
CA VAL A 107 -20.34 -5.99 -11.71
C VAL A 107 -20.88 -6.22 -10.31
N SER A 108 -21.67 -7.28 -10.14
CA SER A 108 -22.09 -7.70 -8.80
C SER A 108 -20.91 -8.28 -8.01
N ILE A 109 -20.96 -8.22 -6.68
CA ILE A 109 -19.91 -8.78 -5.80
C ILE A 109 -19.67 -10.27 -6.12
N LYS A 110 -20.74 -11.05 -6.37
CA LYS A 110 -20.62 -12.46 -6.73
C LYS A 110 -19.87 -12.67 -8.06
N GLN A 111 -20.19 -11.87 -9.08
CA GLN A 111 -19.48 -11.91 -10.36
C GLN A 111 -18.01 -11.51 -10.22
N ALA A 112 -17.72 -10.46 -9.44
CA ALA A 112 -16.37 -10.00 -9.18
C ALA A 112 -15.52 -11.09 -8.48
N ILE A 113 -16.10 -11.81 -7.51
CA ILE A 113 -15.44 -12.94 -6.84
C ILE A 113 -15.11 -14.05 -7.84
N ARG A 114 -16.07 -14.45 -8.68
CA ARG A 114 -15.85 -15.49 -9.69
C ARG A 114 -14.75 -15.11 -10.67
N LEU A 115 -14.79 -13.89 -11.20
CA LEU A 115 -13.78 -13.36 -12.12
C LEU A 115 -12.39 -13.31 -11.49
N ALA A 116 -12.28 -12.92 -10.22
CA ALA A 116 -11.01 -12.92 -9.51
C ALA A 116 -10.46 -14.34 -9.32
N LEU A 117 -11.29 -15.29 -8.89
CA LEU A 117 -10.86 -16.67 -8.67
C LEU A 117 -10.65 -17.48 -9.97
N ASP A 118 -11.25 -17.06 -11.08
CA ASP A 118 -10.96 -17.62 -12.41
C ASP A 118 -9.57 -17.20 -12.89
N HIS A 119 -9.18 -15.95 -12.62
CA HIS A 119 -7.83 -15.47 -12.92
C HIS A 119 -6.76 -16.05 -11.98
N PHE A 120 -7.05 -16.11 -10.68
CA PHE A 120 -6.15 -16.66 -9.67
C PHE A 120 -6.56 -18.11 -9.32
N ALA A 121 -6.29 -19.03 -10.25
CA ALA A 121 -6.69 -20.43 -10.12
C ALA A 121 -6.10 -21.17 -8.91
N GLU A 122 -4.95 -20.71 -8.39
CA GLU A 122 -4.34 -21.25 -7.15
C GLU A 122 -5.08 -20.85 -5.87
N GLY A 123 -6.01 -19.91 -5.99
CA GLY A 123 -6.83 -19.39 -4.90
C GLY A 123 -6.25 -18.15 -4.24
N LEU A 124 -7.12 -17.44 -3.53
CA LEU A 124 -6.79 -16.21 -2.80
C LEU A 124 -7.28 -16.27 -1.37
N SER A 125 -6.52 -15.69 -0.45
CA SER A 125 -7.01 -15.47 0.91
C SER A 125 -8.26 -14.56 0.87
N SER A 126 -9.12 -14.65 1.89
CA SER A 126 -10.33 -13.81 1.95
C SER A 126 -10.00 -12.30 1.90
N ARG A 127 -8.86 -11.91 2.51
CA ARG A 127 -8.37 -10.53 2.52
C ARG A 127 -7.92 -10.11 1.12
N ASP A 128 -7.12 -10.94 0.46
CA ASP A 128 -6.54 -10.60 -0.84
C ASP A 128 -7.62 -10.60 -1.92
N LEU A 129 -8.56 -11.56 -1.85
CA LEU A 129 -9.74 -11.59 -2.70
C LEU A 129 -10.58 -10.31 -2.54
N TYR A 130 -10.83 -9.88 -1.30
CA TYR A 130 -11.53 -8.62 -1.03
C TYR A 130 -10.79 -7.42 -1.62
N MET A 131 -9.48 -7.30 -1.36
CA MET A 131 -8.68 -6.18 -1.86
C MET A 131 -8.64 -6.14 -3.39
N ALA A 132 -8.44 -7.30 -4.02
CA ALA A 132 -8.40 -7.44 -5.48
C ALA A 132 -9.71 -6.99 -6.12
N ILE A 133 -10.87 -7.47 -5.64
CA ILE A 133 -12.14 -7.06 -6.23
C ILE A 133 -12.50 -5.61 -5.89
N ASN A 134 -12.17 -5.14 -4.67
CA ASN A 134 -12.53 -3.80 -4.22
C ASN A 134 -11.79 -2.73 -5.03
N ARG A 135 -10.47 -2.90 -5.19
CA ARG A 135 -9.65 -1.99 -6.01
C ARG A 135 -10.11 -1.99 -7.46
N ARG A 136 -10.47 -3.16 -7.98
CA ARG A 136 -10.64 -3.37 -9.42
C ARG A 136 -12.03 -3.04 -9.95
N TYR A 137 -13.07 -3.50 -9.26
CA TYR A 137 -14.46 -3.42 -9.72
C TYR A 137 -15.28 -2.38 -8.95
N PHE A 138 -14.80 -1.97 -7.78
CA PHE A 138 -15.57 -1.13 -6.86
C PHE A 138 -14.85 0.17 -6.47
N GLU A 139 -13.76 0.55 -7.14
CA GLU A 139 -13.04 1.81 -6.89
C GLU A 139 -12.69 2.03 -5.40
N SER A 140 -12.37 0.96 -4.67
CA SER A 140 -12.11 0.98 -3.22
C SER A 140 -13.32 1.36 -2.34
N LYS A 141 -14.53 1.41 -2.90
CA LYS A 141 -15.78 1.77 -2.20
C LYS A 141 -16.60 0.56 -1.72
N LEU A 142 -16.15 -0.68 -1.98
CA LEU A 142 -16.80 -1.88 -1.47
C LEU A 142 -16.70 -1.92 0.05
N LYS A 143 -17.82 -2.16 0.72
CA LYS A 143 -17.89 -2.37 2.17
C LYS A 143 -17.59 -3.82 2.51
N ARG A 144 -16.75 -4.06 3.53
CA ARG A 144 -16.39 -5.41 3.97
C ARG A 144 -17.60 -6.20 4.48
N GLU A 145 -18.56 -5.51 5.09
CA GLU A 145 -19.82 -6.09 5.58
C GLU A 145 -20.69 -6.64 4.44
N SER A 146 -20.54 -6.11 3.23
CA SER A 146 -21.24 -6.60 2.04
C SER A 146 -20.51 -7.74 1.35
N PHE A 147 -19.20 -7.88 1.56
CA PHE A 147 -18.38 -8.91 0.91
C PHE A 147 -18.55 -10.29 1.55
N SER A 148 -18.33 -10.40 2.87
CA SER A 148 -18.35 -11.70 3.56
C SER A 148 -19.65 -12.49 3.37
N PRO A 149 -20.85 -11.87 3.46
CA PRO A 149 -22.10 -12.58 3.20
C PRO A 149 -22.22 -13.14 1.79
N GLN A 150 -21.67 -12.43 0.79
CA GLN A 150 -21.74 -12.88 -0.62
C GLN A 150 -20.79 -14.04 -0.88
N LEU A 151 -19.60 -14.01 -0.27
CA LEU A 151 -18.65 -15.12 -0.33
C LEU A 151 -19.23 -16.38 0.33
N SER A 152 -19.88 -16.25 1.49
CA SER A 152 -20.57 -17.37 2.14
C SER A 152 -21.72 -17.94 1.29
N ARG A 153 -22.49 -17.09 0.60
CA ARG A 153 -23.54 -17.55 -0.32
C ARG A 153 -22.95 -18.31 -1.51
N LEU A 154 -21.85 -17.84 -2.09
CA LEU A 154 -21.18 -18.57 -3.19
C LEU A 154 -20.67 -19.94 -2.75
N MET A 155 -20.22 -20.06 -1.51
CA MET A 155 -19.83 -21.34 -0.93
C MET A 155 -21.04 -22.28 -0.77
N GLN A 156 -22.16 -21.76 -0.29
CA GLN A 156 -23.43 -22.51 -0.20
C GLN A 156 -23.92 -22.96 -1.58
N ASP A 157 -23.80 -22.08 -2.58
CA ASP A 157 -24.12 -22.35 -3.99
C ASP A 157 -23.12 -23.34 -4.64
N ARG A 158 -22.09 -23.80 -3.90
CA ARG A 158 -20.98 -24.67 -4.33
C ARG A 158 -20.16 -24.11 -5.50
N GLU A 159 -20.19 -22.81 -5.69
CA GLU A 159 -19.45 -22.15 -6.76
C GLU A 159 -18.00 -21.85 -6.39
N VAL A 160 -17.73 -21.70 -5.10
CA VAL A 160 -16.39 -21.53 -4.54
C VAL A 160 -16.21 -22.50 -3.38
N GLU A 161 -14.98 -22.89 -3.12
CA GLU A 161 -14.61 -23.72 -1.98
C GLU A 161 -13.35 -23.19 -1.30
N GLN A 162 -13.17 -23.57 -0.04
CA GLN A 162 -11.99 -23.21 0.74
C GLN A 162 -10.97 -24.34 0.62
N ALA A 163 -9.86 -24.07 -0.08
CA ALA A 163 -8.70 -24.94 -0.19
C ALA A 163 -7.57 -24.48 0.75
N ASP A 164 -6.49 -25.26 0.84
CA ASP A 164 -5.37 -25.02 1.77
C ASP A 164 -4.74 -23.62 1.61
N LYS A 165 -4.72 -23.08 0.39
CA LYS A 165 -4.14 -21.77 0.05
C LYS A 165 -5.16 -20.62 0.00
N GLY A 166 -6.45 -20.89 0.20
CA GLY A 166 -7.49 -19.87 0.15
C GLY A 166 -8.76 -20.31 -0.60
N TRP A 167 -9.53 -19.33 -1.04
CA TRP A 167 -10.76 -19.56 -1.80
C TRP A 167 -10.42 -19.88 -3.24
N VAL A 168 -11.00 -20.94 -3.79
CA VAL A 168 -10.82 -21.37 -5.18
C VAL A 168 -12.18 -21.52 -5.88
N LEU A 169 -12.18 -21.36 -7.20
CA LEU A 169 -13.37 -21.49 -8.03
C LEU A 169 -13.61 -22.96 -8.41
N THR A 170 -14.81 -23.46 -8.12
CA THR A 170 -15.17 -24.84 -8.46
C THR A 170 -15.59 -24.97 -9.93
N PRO A 171 -15.68 -26.20 -10.48
CA PRO A 171 -16.26 -26.42 -11.81
C PRO A 171 -17.70 -25.88 -11.96
N VAL A 172 -18.47 -25.84 -10.86
CA VAL A 172 -19.82 -25.26 -10.84
C VAL A 172 -19.74 -23.76 -11.03
N GLY A 173 -18.86 -23.08 -10.31
CA GLY A 173 -18.63 -21.63 -10.47
C GLY A 173 -18.18 -21.25 -11.88
N LYS A 174 -17.27 -22.04 -12.48
CA LYS A 174 -16.84 -21.89 -13.87
C LYS A 174 -17.98 -22.05 -14.87
N LYS A 175 -18.89 -23.00 -14.62
CA LYS A 175 -20.08 -23.19 -15.47
C LYS A 175 -21.03 -22.02 -15.36
N THR A 176 -21.27 -21.48 -14.16
CA THR A 176 -22.10 -20.30 -13.93
C THR A 176 -21.56 -19.06 -14.67
N MET A 177 -20.24 -18.92 -14.78
CA MET A 177 -19.62 -17.83 -15.55
C MET A 177 -19.91 -17.91 -17.06
N ARG A 178 -20.05 -19.11 -17.65
CA ARG A 178 -20.32 -19.25 -19.09
C ARG A 178 -21.67 -18.68 -19.54
N TRP A 179 -22.60 -18.48 -18.62
CA TRP A 179 -23.95 -17.96 -18.88
C TRP A 179 -24.07 -16.45 -18.65
N HIS A 180 -23.07 -15.82 -18.06
CA HIS A 180 -23.05 -14.39 -17.80
C HIS A 180 -21.92 -13.75 -18.61
N THR A 181 -22.23 -12.67 -19.33
CA THR A 181 -21.28 -11.89 -20.13
C THR A 181 -19.96 -11.71 -19.35
N VAL A 182 -18.91 -12.36 -19.83
CA VAL A 182 -17.57 -12.29 -19.24
C VAL A 182 -17.08 -10.86 -19.48
N LEU A 183 -17.06 -10.07 -18.41
CA LEU A 183 -16.47 -8.74 -18.46
C LEU A 183 -14.96 -8.91 -18.43
N PRO A 184 -14.22 -8.38 -19.41
CA PRO A 184 -12.77 -8.53 -19.50
C PRO A 184 -12.06 -8.02 -18.25
N TYR A 185 -10.99 -8.73 -17.91
CA TYR A 185 -10.06 -8.45 -16.83
C TYR A 185 -9.44 -7.05 -17.04
N ARG A 186 -9.77 -6.05 -16.22
CA ARG A 186 -9.13 -4.70 -16.28
C ARG A 186 -7.62 -4.82 -16.11
N ASN A 187 -6.80 -4.61 -17.13
CA ASN A 187 -5.35 -4.48 -16.93
C ASN A 187 -5.13 -3.41 -15.85
N GLU A 188 -4.34 -3.74 -14.83
CA GLU A 188 -4.06 -2.82 -13.74
C GLU A 188 -3.62 -1.48 -14.33
N PRO A 189 -4.19 -0.33 -13.91
CA PRO A 189 -3.67 0.94 -14.36
C PRO A 189 -2.21 0.99 -13.92
N ASP A 190 -1.34 1.19 -14.90
CA ASP A 190 0.08 1.47 -14.74
C ASP A 190 0.23 2.44 -13.57
N THR A 191 0.88 2.03 -12.48
CA THR A 191 1.09 2.86 -11.28
C THR A 191 2.07 4.03 -11.53
N ASN A 192 2.17 4.49 -12.77
CA ASN A 192 3.08 5.52 -13.28
C ASN A 192 2.36 6.78 -13.80
N GLU A 193 1.14 7.08 -13.35
CA GLU A 193 0.62 8.44 -13.48
C GLU A 193 0.93 9.25 -12.22
N PRO A 194 1.85 10.25 -12.28
CA PRO A 194 1.97 11.22 -11.21
C PRO A 194 0.67 12.02 -11.10
N PRO A 195 0.30 12.50 -9.89
CA PRO A 195 -0.89 13.31 -9.72
C PRO A 195 -0.77 14.58 -10.58
N SER A 196 -1.65 14.70 -11.57
CA SER A 196 -1.82 15.95 -12.32
C SER A 196 -2.20 17.07 -11.36
N ALA A 197 -1.42 18.15 -11.42
CA ALA A 197 -1.58 19.40 -10.68
C ALA A 197 -2.83 20.17 -11.10
#